data_AF-A0A166F3D5-F1
#
_entry.id   AF-A0A166F3D5-F1
#
_cell.length_a   1.000
_cell.length_b   1.000
_cell.length_c   1.000
_cell.angle_alpha   90.00
_cell.angle_beta   90.00
_cell.angle_gamma   90.00
#
_symmetry.space_group_name_H-M   'P 1'
#
loop_
_entity.id
_entity.type
_entity.pdbx_description
1 polymer ?
#
loop_
_entity_poly.entity_id
_entity_poly.type
_entity_poly.pdbx_seq_one_letter_code
_entity_poly.pdbx_strand_id
1 'polypeptide(L)'
;MELWADQKATHEDPCGGLSGTVRFKTRDIDIARQSRGQFITYSIVMFSNSFRTCVYSFVIMGHKARLFRFDRAGVLYSELFDWRNTGHLLSFVSCFDAMTPAQRGRDTSVKMIGPQSKNAKLARKIF
;
A
#
# COMPACT_ATOMS: atom_id res chain seq x y z
N MET A 1 0.58 10.86 -1.36
CA MET A 1 -0.58 10.00 -1.09
C MET A 1 -0.18 8.98 -0.02
N GLU A 2 -0.98 8.78 1.04
CA GLU A 2 -0.61 7.90 2.19
C GLU A 2 -1.34 6.56 2.20
N LEU A 3 -2.54 6.56 1.63
CA LEU A 3 -3.44 5.45 1.45
C LEU A 3 -3.97 5.54 0.02
N TRP A 4 -4.03 4.42 -0.67
CA TRP A 4 -4.63 4.34 -2.00
C TRP A 4 -5.50 3.09 -2.11
N ALA A 5 -6.38 3.08 -3.10
CA ALA A 5 -7.24 1.95 -3.35
C ALA A 5 -7.44 1.77 -4.84
N ASP A 6 -7.76 0.54 -5.23
CA ASP A 6 -8.12 0.21 -6.60
C ASP A 6 -9.35 -0.72 -6.61
N GLN A 7 -10.10 -0.65 -7.70
CA GLN A 7 -11.24 -1.53 -7.96
C GLN A 7 -10.86 -2.53 -9.03
N LYS A 8 -11.08 -3.81 -8.75
CA LYS A 8 -10.74 -4.92 -9.64
C LYS A 8 -11.94 -5.83 -9.83
N ALA A 9 -12.01 -6.54 -10.95
CA ALA A 9 -12.92 -7.68 -11.07
C ALA A 9 -12.44 -8.82 -10.16
N THR A 10 -13.35 -9.71 -9.76
CA THR A 10 -13.02 -10.82 -8.84
C THR A 10 -11.93 -11.76 -9.38
N HIS A 11 -11.83 -11.91 -10.70
CA HIS A 11 -10.81 -12.74 -11.35
C HIS A 11 -9.45 -12.03 -11.47
N GLU A 12 -9.37 -10.76 -11.09
CA GLU A 12 -8.13 -9.95 -11.04
C GLU A 12 -7.58 -9.82 -9.61
N ASP A 13 -7.97 -10.70 -8.68
CA ASP A 13 -7.45 -10.67 -7.30
C ASP A 13 -5.91 -10.71 -7.32
N PRO A 14 -5.21 -9.66 -6.84
CA PRO A 14 -3.75 -9.63 -6.84
C PRO A 14 -3.14 -10.74 -5.96
N CYS A 15 -3.91 -11.28 -5.00
CA CYS A 15 -3.52 -12.37 -4.11
C CYS A 15 -4.14 -13.71 -4.51
N GLY A 16 -4.86 -13.77 -5.64
CA GLY A 16 -5.46 -14.99 -6.18
C GLY A 16 -4.38 -16.05 -6.38
N GLY A 17 -4.55 -17.21 -5.74
CA GLY A 17 -3.58 -18.32 -5.78
C GLY A 17 -2.51 -18.34 -4.68
N LEU A 18 -2.32 -17.25 -3.93
CA LEU A 18 -1.37 -17.19 -2.79
C LEU A 18 -2.06 -17.27 -1.43
N SER A 19 -3.29 -16.76 -1.33
CA SER A 19 -3.99 -16.53 -0.06
C SER A 19 -4.44 -17.80 0.67
N GLY A 20 -4.35 -19.00 0.08
CA GLY A 20 -4.84 -20.26 0.68
C GLY A 20 -6.36 -20.34 0.94
N THR A 21 -7.08 -19.22 0.84
CA THR A 21 -8.51 -19.05 1.17
C THR A 21 -9.46 -19.61 0.10
N VAL A 22 -8.93 -20.06 -1.05
CA VAL A 22 -9.71 -20.70 -2.12
C VAL A 22 -9.29 -22.16 -2.21
N ARG A 23 -10.25 -23.08 -2.01
CA ARG A 23 -10.04 -24.53 -2.18
C ARG A 23 -9.61 -24.78 -3.63
N PHE A 24 -8.45 -25.43 -3.79
CA PHE A 24 -7.77 -25.76 -5.05
C PHE A 24 -7.06 -24.58 -5.74
N LYS A 25 -5.73 -24.69 -5.83
CA LYS A 25 -4.78 -23.83 -6.57
C LYS A 25 -5.42 -23.22 -7.82
N THR A 26 -5.97 -22.01 -7.72
CA THR A 26 -5.96 -21.12 -8.87
C THR A 26 -4.48 -20.82 -9.10
N ARG A 27 -3.92 -21.35 -10.19
CA ARG A 27 -2.56 -21.02 -10.64
C ARG A 27 -2.40 -19.50 -10.56
N ASP A 28 -1.20 -19.02 -10.27
CA ASP A 28 -0.83 -17.61 -10.41
C ASP A 28 -1.07 -17.20 -11.89
N ILE A 29 -2.32 -16.85 -12.22
CA ILE A 29 -2.77 -16.57 -13.57
C ILE A 29 -2.24 -15.20 -13.98
N ASP A 30 -2.01 -15.02 -15.28
CA ASP A 30 -1.35 -13.80 -15.79
C ASP A 30 -2.10 -12.52 -15.39
N ILE A 31 -3.43 -12.58 -15.31
CA ILE A 31 -4.27 -11.46 -14.86
C ILE A 31 -4.00 -11.11 -13.38
N ALA A 32 -3.93 -12.10 -12.49
CA ALA A 32 -3.61 -11.89 -11.08
C ALA A 32 -2.17 -11.39 -10.90
N ARG A 33 -1.23 -11.92 -11.69
CA ARG A 33 0.18 -11.47 -11.73
C ARG A 33 0.29 -10.02 -12.16
N GLN A 34 -0.45 -9.62 -13.19
CA GLN A 34 -0.48 -8.25 -13.70
C GLN A 34 -1.08 -7.30 -12.65
N SER A 35 -2.21 -7.67 -12.05
CA SER A 35 -2.85 -6.92 -10.96
C SER A 35 -1.89 -6.72 -9.78
N ARG A 36 -1.23 -7.80 -9.35
CA ARG A 36 -0.23 -7.74 -8.28
C ARG A 36 0.98 -6.87 -8.65
N GLY A 37 1.46 -6.99 -9.88
CA GLY A 37 2.55 -6.16 -10.42
C GLY A 37 2.19 -4.68 -10.34
N GLN A 38 0.99 -4.30 -10.77
CA GLN A 38 0.47 -2.94 -10.67
C GLN A 38 0.48 -2.43 -9.22
N PHE A 39 -0.01 -3.24 -8.27
CA PHE A 39 -0.05 -2.90 -6.84
C PHE A 39 1.35 -2.68 -6.25
N ILE A 40 2.30 -3.54 -6.62
CA ILE A 40 3.71 -3.41 -6.24
C ILE A 40 4.30 -2.13 -6.85
N THR A 41 4.05 -1.87 -8.13
CA THR A 41 4.53 -0.68 -8.83
C THR A 41 4.06 0.60 -8.15
N TYR A 42 2.78 0.70 -7.79
CA TYR A 42 2.26 1.87 -7.07
C TYR A 42 2.98 2.09 -5.75
N SER A 43 3.19 1.02 -4.98
CA SER A 43 3.88 1.08 -3.69
C SER A 43 5.35 1.49 -3.86
N ILE A 44 6.06 0.94 -4.84
CA ILE A 44 7.44 1.32 -5.17
C ILE A 44 7.52 2.80 -5.55
N VAL A 45 6.62 3.28 -6.41
CA VAL A 45 6.59 4.70 -6.81
C VAL A 45 6.37 5.60 -5.59
N MET A 46 5.51 5.21 -4.65
CA MET A 46 5.33 5.96 -3.39
C MET A 46 6.58 5.95 -2.50
N PHE A 47 7.27 4.81 -2.39
CA PHE A 47 8.52 4.72 -1.64
C PHE A 47 9.67 5.54 -2.25
N SER A 48 9.71 5.65 -3.58
CA SER A 48 10.76 6.38 -4.29
C SER A 48 10.55 7.91 -4.25
N ASN A 49 9.31 8.37 -4.15
CA ASN A 49 8.96 9.79 -4.21
C ASN A 49 8.62 10.40 -2.84
N SER A 50 8.71 9.64 -1.76
CA SER A 50 8.40 10.11 -0.40
C SER A 50 9.18 9.33 0.64
N PHE A 51 9.55 10.00 1.73
CA PHE A 51 10.20 9.37 2.88
C PHE A 51 9.19 8.50 3.65
N ARG A 52 9.05 7.25 3.19
CA ARG A 52 8.07 6.28 3.69
C ARG A 52 8.72 4.99 4.19
N THR A 53 8.30 4.55 5.37
CA THR A 53 8.65 3.25 5.96
C THR A 53 7.63 2.16 5.62
N CYS A 54 6.36 2.54 5.45
CA CYS A 54 5.31 1.66 4.93
C CYS A 54 4.24 2.47 4.17
N VAL A 55 3.43 1.76 3.38
CA VAL A 55 2.29 2.30 2.62
C VAL A 55 1.12 1.35 2.78
N TYR A 56 -0.08 1.90 2.98
CA TYR A 56 -1.30 1.10 3.08
C TYR A 56 -2.12 1.19 1.80
N SER A 57 -2.82 0.12 1.47
CA SER A 57 -3.83 0.15 0.41
C SER A 57 -4.94 -0.85 0.65
N PHE A 58 -5.98 -0.80 -0.18
CA PHE A 58 -6.98 -1.85 -0.23
C PHE A 58 -7.48 -2.05 -1.66
N VAL A 59 -7.99 -3.24 -1.94
CA VAL A 59 -8.64 -3.57 -3.22
C VAL A 59 -10.10 -3.91 -2.95
N ILE A 60 -11.00 -3.42 -3.80
CA ILE A 60 -12.41 -3.82 -3.80
C ILE A 60 -12.69 -4.66 -5.04
N MET A 61 -13.31 -5.83 -4.83
CA MET A 61 -13.70 -6.78 -5.86
C MET A 61 -15.15 -7.21 -5.65
N GLY A 62 -16.08 -6.47 -6.25
CA GLY A 62 -17.52 -6.68 -6.02
C GLY A 62 -17.87 -6.47 -4.55
N HIS A 63 -18.33 -7.53 -3.87
CA HIS A 63 -18.67 -7.51 -2.44
C HIS A 63 -17.49 -7.87 -1.53
N LYS A 64 -16.32 -8.20 -2.10
CA LYS A 64 -15.14 -8.59 -1.36
C LYS A 64 -14.07 -7.51 -1.35
N ALA A 65 -13.22 -7.50 -0.33
CA ALA A 65 -12.06 -6.62 -0.27
C ALA A 65 -10.86 -7.30 0.40
N ARG A 66 -9.66 -6.74 0.16
CA ARG A 66 -8.44 -7.01 0.93
C ARG A 66 -7.80 -5.72 1.37
N LEU A 67 -7.19 -5.74 2.55
CA LEU A 67 -6.32 -4.69 3.04
C LEU A 67 -4.87 -5.08 2.78
N PHE A 68 -4.01 -4.09 2.53
CA PHE A 68 -2.59 -4.26 2.29
C PHE A 68 -1.76 -3.31 3.15
N ARG A 69 -0.60 -3.79 3.59
CA ARG A 69 0.48 -2.99 4.16
C ARG A 69 1.77 -3.39 3.45
N PHE A 70 2.29 -2.48 2.64
CA PHE A 70 3.58 -2.61 1.98
C PHE A 70 4.66 -2.02 2.88
N ASP A 71 5.81 -2.68 2.94
CA ASP A 71 7.05 -2.14 3.47
C ASP A 71 8.18 -2.41 2.49
N ARG A 72 9.43 -2.14 2.88
CA ARG A 72 10.61 -2.36 2.02
C ARG A 72 10.99 -3.84 1.88
N ALA A 73 10.49 -4.72 2.74
CA ALA A 73 10.75 -6.15 2.71
C ALA A 73 9.69 -6.91 1.91
N GLY A 74 8.47 -6.38 1.83
CA GLY A 74 7.40 -6.98 1.03
C GLY A 74 6.02 -6.40 1.33
N VAL A 75 5.02 -7.28 1.34
CA VAL A 75 3.62 -6.93 1.54
C VAL A 75 2.94 -7.90 2.48
N LEU A 76 2.22 -7.34 3.45
CA LEU A 76 1.23 -8.04 4.25
C LEU A 76 -0.15 -7.74 3.68
N TYR A 77 -1.00 -8.75 3.60
CA TYR A 77 -2.37 -8.59 3.11
C TYR A 77 -3.34 -9.39 3.98
N SER A 78 -4.58 -8.92 4.07
CA SER A 78 -5.64 -9.63 4.78
C SER A 78 -6.18 -10.81 3.98
N GLU A 79 -6.84 -11.73 4.68
CA GLU A 79 -7.79 -12.64 4.02
C GLU A 79 -8.87 -11.83 3.28
N LEU A 80 -9.54 -12.48 2.34
CA LEU A 80 -10.62 -11.88 1.58
C LEU A 80 -11.86 -11.77 2.47
N PHE A 81 -12.39 -10.57 2.68
CA PHE A 81 -13.57 -10.35 3.53
C PHE A 81 -14.69 -9.65 2.77
N ASP A 82 -15.92 -9.83 3.24
CA ASP A 82 -17.07 -9.08 2.73
C ASP A 82 -17.06 -7.66 3.32
N TRP A 83 -16.78 -6.65 2.53
CA TRP A 83 -16.59 -5.29 3.04
C TRP A 83 -17.89 -4.57 3.37
N ARG A 84 -19.02 -5.04 2.82
CA ARG A 84 -20.35 -4.43 3.05
C ARG A 84 -20.97 -4.92 4.36
N ASN A 85 -20.69 -6.17 4.73
CA ASN A 85 -21.35 -6.82 5.86
C ASN A 85 -20.49 -6.88 7.14
N THR A 86 -19.17 -6.66 7.06
CA THR A 86 -18.27 -6.83 8.21
C THR A 86 -17.88 -5.53 8.93
N GLY A 87 -18.05 -4.37 8.28
CA GLY A 87 -17.54 -3.09 8.79
C GLY A 87 -16.00 -2.97 8.81
N HIS A 88 -15.25 -4.01 8.46
CA HIS A 88 -13.78 -4.02 8.55
C HIS A 88 -13.12 -2.91 7.73
N LEU A 89 -13.63 -2.63 6.54
CA LEU A 89 -13.09 -1.55 5.70
C LEU A 89 -13.33 -0.18 6.33
N LEU A 90 -14.51 0.04 6.91
CA LEU A 90 -14.82 1.29 7.61
C LEU A 90 -13.93 1.46 8.85
N SER A 91 -13.78 0.41 9.66
CA SER A 91 -12.89 0.41 10.82
C SER A 91 -11.44 0.67 10.41
N PHE A 92 -10.97 0.06 9.32
CA PHE A 92 -9.64 0.31 8.79
C PHE A 92 -9.43 1.78 8.43
N VAL A 93 -10.35 2.39 7.67
CA VAL A 93 -10.26 3.79 7.27
C VAL A 93 -10.33 4.71 8.50
N SER A 94 -11.23 4.44 9.45
CA SER A 94 -11.33 5.20 10.69
C SER A 94 -10.06 5.10 11.55
N CYS A 95 -9.49 3.91 11.69
CA CYS A 95 -8.22 3.71 12.40
C CYS A 95 -7.08 4.44 11.68
N PHE A 96 -7.02 4.35 10.35
CA PHE A 96 -6.01 5.04 9.56
C PHE A 96 -6.08 6.57 9.74
N ASP A 97 -7.30 7.13 9.79
CA ASP A 97 -7.48 8.56 10.04
C ASP A 97 -7.01 8.96 11.45
N ALA A 98 -7.20 8.11 12.46
CA ALA A 98 -6.69 8.35 13.80
C ALA A 98 -5.17 8.15 13.97
N MET A 99 -4.47 7.58 12.97
CA MET A 99 -3.04 7.28 13.08
C MET A 99 -2.14 8.52 13.03
N THR A 100 -1.06 8.48 13.83
CA THR A 100 0.04 9.44 13.76
C THR A 100 0.80 9.36 12.41
N PRO A 101 1.57 10.41 12.04
CA PRO A 101 2.45 10.38 10.88
C PRO A 101 3.32 9.14 10.77
N ALA A 102 3.94 8.71 11.88
CA ALA A 102 4.81 7.53 11.91
C ALA A 102 4.03 6.22 11.67
N GLN A 103 2.83 6.09 12.26
CA GLN A 103 1.96 4.92 12.03
C GLN A 103 1.43 4.85 10.60
N ARG A 104 1.20 6.00 9.96
CA ARG A 104 0.91 6.11 8.51
C ARG A 104 2.15 5.95 7.61
N GLY A 105 3.27 5.52 8.20
CA GLY A 105 4.48 5.19 7.50
C GLY A 105 5.31 6.38 7.03
N ARG A 106 5.12 7.60 7.55
CA ARG A 106 6.08 8.69 7.32
C ARG A 106 7.33 8.46 8.15
N ASP A 107 8.50 8.58 7.54
CA ASP A 107 9.76 8.67 8.28
C ASP A 107 9.86 10.05 8.94
N THR A 108 9.66 10.09 10.26
CA THR A 108 9.68 11.33 11.04
C THR A 108 11.09 11.78 11.43
N SER A 109 12.12 10.95 11.15
CA SER A 109 13.51 11.35 11.32
C SER A 109 13.97 12.31 10.23
N VAL A 110 13.33 12.26 9.05
CA VAL A 110 13.65 13.12 7.92
C VAL A 110 13.03 14.51 8.11
N LYS A 111 13.86 15.53 8.06
CA LYS A 111 13.46 16.94 8.17
C LYS A 111 13.92 17.72 6.96
N MET A 112 13.09 18.65 6.52
CA MET A 112 13.48 19.59 5.48
C MET A 112 14.62 20.46 6.00
N ILE A 113 15.71 20.53 5.25
CA ILE A 113 16.84 21.35 5.60
C ILE A 113 16.49 22.81 5.27
N GLY A 114 16.67 23.71 6.24
CA GLY A 114 16.43 25.15 6.02
C GLY A 114 17.30 25.72 4.90
N PRO A 115 16.81 26.68 4.10
CA PRO A 115 17.47 27.19 2.90
C PRO A 115 18.80 27.93 3.17
N GLN A 116 19.05 28.30 4.42
CA GLN A 116 20.27 28.98 4.86
C GLN A 116 21.29 28.06 5.53
N SER A 117 20.97 26.77 5.69
CA SER A 117 21.90 25.82 6.30
C SER A 117 23.16 25.64 5.45
N LYS A 118 24.24 25.21 6.10
CA LYS A 118 25.50 24.89 5.41
C LYS A 118 25.30 23.86 4.29
N ASN A 119 24.52 22.80 4.57
CA ASN A 119 24.26 21.72 3.61
C ASN A 119 23.42 22.22 2.42
N ALA A 120 22.42 23.07 2.65
CA ALA A 120 21.61 23.63 1.57
C ALA A 120 22.42 24.54 0.65
N LYS A 121 23.33 25.34 1.22
CA LYS A 121 24.26 26.19 0.45
C LYS A 121 25.26 25.36 -0.35
N LEU A 122 25.73 24.24 0.19
CA LEU A 122 26.64 23.33 -0.51
C LEU A 122 25.96 22.65 -1.70
N ALA A 123 24.73 22.13 -1.51
CA ALA A 123 23.98 21.47 -2.58
C ALA A 123 23.75 22.39 -3.80
N ARG A 124 23.43 23.68 -3.57
CA ARG A 124 23.27 24.70 -4.64
C ARG A 124 24.53 25.02 -5.44
N LYS A 125 25.71 24.59 -4.97
CA LYS A 125 26.96 24.79 -5.71
C LYS A 125 27.31 23.59 -6.59
N ILE A 126 26.70 22.44 -6.33
CA ILE A 126 26.97 21.17 -7.05
C ILE A 126 26.02 21.01 -8.24
N PHE A 127 24.81 21.57 -8.14
CA PHE A 127 23.80 21.62 -9.21
C PHE A 127 23.64 23.07 -9.69
#